data_AF-A0A1H2ZDB9-F1
#
_entry.id   AF-A0A1H2ZDB9-F1
#
_cell.length_a   1.000
_cell.length_b   1.000
_cell.length_c   1.000
_cell.angle_alpha   90.00
_cell.angle_beta   90.00
_cell.angle_gamma   90.00
#
_symmetry.space_group_name_H-M   'P 1'
#
loop_
_entity.id
_entity.type
_entity.pdbx_description
1 polymer ?
#
loop_
_entity_poly.entity_id
_entity_poly.type
_entity_poly.pdbx_seq_one_letter_code
_entity_poly.pdbx_strand_id
1 'polypeptide(L)'
;MNVIAISESLLSGIWVEKTKAELNTFIWVIIFSLGTISVSYLCSFFSRIILTLKAGTLENSKILLMSKVLSDNPMDKLFFESYLHSRPLLLSLDSGKVYIGTINSLGELNEINGLDQDISLIPIMSGYRNKDTLEVNFTTYYEAINSDLNIIIPQDQILTASWFDFDVYKKLNPKKSS
;
A
#
# COMPACT_ATOMS: atom_id res chain seq x y z
N MET A 1 -60.73 16.19 57.54
CA MET A 1 -59.86 16.00 56.36
C MET A 1 -58.64 15.24 56.85
N ASN A 2 -58.46 13.98 56.43
CA ASN A 2 -57.48 13.07 57.04
C ASN A 2 -56.08 13.35 56.49
N VAL A 3 -55.22 13.97 57.31
CA VAL A 3 -53.86 14.42 56.92
C VAL A 3 -53.00 13.27 56.38
N ILE A 4 -53.23 12.05 56.88
CA ILE A 4 -52.50 10.83 56.49
C ILE A 4 -52.75 10.47 55.02
N ALA A 5 -54.02 10.57 54.56
CA ALA A 5 -54.37 10.27 53.18
C ALA A 5 -53.76 11.27 52.19
N ILE A 6 -53.60 12.53 52.61
CA ILE A 6 -52.97 13.57 51.78
C ILE A 6 -51.46 13.31 51.68
N SER A 7 -50.80 12.95 52.78
CA SER A 7 -49.37 12.62 52.75
C SER A 7 -49.05 11.40 51.89
N GLU A 8 -49.88 10.36 51.92
CA GLU A 8 -49.68 9.16 51.08
C GLU A 8 -49.86 9.48 49.59
N SER A 9 -50.86 10.29 49.24
CA SER A 9 -51.08 10.70 47.85
C SER A 9 -49.91 11.54 47.31
N LEU A 10 -49.37 12.47 48.10
CA LEU A 10 -48.22 13.30 47.72
C LEU A 10 -46.94 12.46 47.57
N LEU A 11 -46.69 11.54 48.50
CA LEU A 11 -45.54 10.63 48.41
C LEU A 11 -45.63 9.75 47.16
N SER A 12 -46.81 9.18 46.86
CA SER A 12 -47.01 8.37 45.66
C SER A 12 -46.77 9.16 44.37
N GLY A 13 -47.20 10.43 44.31
CA GLY A 13 -46.94 11.32 43.17
C GLY A 13 -45.45 11.60 42.97
N ILE A 14 -44.72 11.90 44.06
CA ILE A 14 -43.27 12.15 44.02
C ILE A 14 -42.50 10.90 43.57
N TRP A 15 -42.88 9.72 44.05
CA TRP A 15 -42.27 8.45 43.62
C TRP A 15 -42.51 8.16 42.14
N VAL A 16 -43.73 8.42 41.63
CA VAL A 16 -44.07 8.25 40.21
C VAL A 16 -43.32 9.25 39.32
N GLU A 17 -43.18 10.50 39.77
CA GLU A 17 -42.46 11.52 39.00
C GLU A 17 -40.95 11.24 38.94
N LYS A 18 -40.36 10.82 40.08
CA LYS A 18 -38.94 10.43 40.15
C LYS A 18 -38.63 9.20 39.29
N THR A 19 -39.45 8.16 39.37
CA THR A 19 -39.27 6.94 38.53
C THR A 19 -39.41 7.23 37.05
N LYS A 20 -40.31 8.14 36.65
CA LYS A 20 -40.44 8.59 35.26
C LYS A 20 -39.20 9.34 34.76
N ALA A 21 -38.58 10.17 35.61
CA ALA A 21 -37.35 10.90 35.27
C ALA A 21 -36.14 9.96 35.11
N GLU A 22 -36.01 8.96 35.98
CA GLU A 22 -34.97 7.94 35.88
C GLU A 22 -35.15 7.09 34.61
N LEU A 23 -36.37 6.64 34.31
CA LEU A 23 -36.70 5.90 33.08
C LEU A 23 -36.35 6.70 31.81
N ASN A 24 -36.70 7.99 31.78
CA ASN A 24 -36.35 8.86 30.65
C ASN A 24 -34.83 8.97 30.46
N THR A 25 -34.07 9.06 31.55
CA THR A 25 -32.61 9.13 31.50
C THR A 25 -32.01 7.83 30.93
N PHE A 26 -32.50 6.66 31.33
CA PHE A 26 -32.06 5.38 30.77
C PHE A 26 -32.39 5.24 29.28
N ILE A 27 -33.56 5.70 28.84
CA ILE A 27 -33.94 5.70 27.43
C ILE A 27 -32.95 6.53 26.60
N TRP A 28 -32.59 7.73 27.07
CA TRP A 28 -31.59 8.56 26.39
C TRP A 28 -30.23 7.88 26.30
N VAL A 29 -29.76 7.23 27.36
CA VAL A 29 -28.48 6.50 27.35
C VAL A 29 -28.49 5.35 26.33
N ILE A 30 -29.60 4.61 26.23
CA ILE A 30 -29.76 3.53 25.25
C ILE A 30 -29.79 4.08 23.81
N ILE A 31 -30.46 5.21 23.58
CA ILE A 31 -30.48 5.86 22.27
C ILE A 31 -29.08 6.31 21.86
N PHE A 32 -28.31 6.90 22.78
CA PHE A 32 -26.94 7.32 22.50
C PHE A 32 -26.01 6.14 22.20
N SER A 33 -26.12 5.03 22.94
CA SER A 33 -25.28 3.85 22.70
C SER A 33 -25.62 3.14 21.39
N LEU A 34 -26.90 3.04 21.02
CA LEU A 34 -27.30 2.53 19.71
C LEU A 34 -26.91 3.49 18.57
N GLY A 35 -26.92 4.79 18.85
CA GLY A 35 -26.49 5.83 17.93
C GLY A 35 -25.02 5.71 17.55
N THR A 36 -24.11 5.53 18.53
CA THR A 36 -22.68 5.40 18.25
C THR A 36 -22.35 4.16 17.43
N ILE A 37 -23.00 3.03 17.71
CA ILE A 37 -22.87 1.80 16.92
C ILE A 37 -23.32 2.05 15.48
N SER A 38 -24.47 2.70 15.29
CA SER A 38 -25.02 3.01 13.98
C SER A 38 -24.10 3.94 13.18
N VAL A 39 -23.54 4.98 13.81
CA VAL A 39 -22.57 5.89 13.18
C VAL A 39 -21.33 5.14 12.70
N SER A 40 -20.82 4.17 13.48
CA SER A 40 -19.68 3.34 13.06
C SER A 40 -19.98 2.56 11.78
N TYR A 41 -21.16 1.93 11.70
CA TYR A 41 -21.59 1.21 10.50
C TYR A 41 -21.78 2.13 9.28
N LEU A 42 -22.38 3.31 9.47
CA LEU A 42 -22.53 4.28 8.40
C LEU A 42 -21.17 4.77 7.88
N CYS A 43 -20.23 5.13 8.76
CA CYS A 43 -18.89 5.53 8.37
C CYS A 43 -18.15 4.43 7.59
N SER A 44 -18.26 3.17 8.03
CA SER A 44 -17.68 2.04 7.31
C SER A 44 -18.30 1.85 5.93
N PHE A 45 -19.63 1.98 5.83
CA PHE A 45 -20.36 1.86 4.57
C PHE A 45 -19.99 2.96 3.57
N PHE A 46 -19.97 4.23 4.02
CA PHE A 46 -19.53 5.35 3.19
C PHE A 46 -18.09 5.20 2.70
N SER A 47 -17.18 4.73 3.57
CA SER A 47 -15.79 4.48 3.21
C SER A 47 -15.67 3.40 2.12
N ARG A 48 -16.44 2.30 2.24
CA ARG A 48 -16.51 1.25 1.22
C ARG A 48 -17.09 1.76 -0.10
N ILE A 49 -18.13 2.60 -0.05
CA ILE A 49 -18.71 3.21 -1.26
C ILE A 49 -17.69 4.10 -1.97
N ILE A 50 -17.02 4.99 -1.25
CA ILE A 50 -16.03 5.91 -1.82
C ILE A 50 -14.89 5.14 -2.48
N LEU A 51 -14.39 4.07 -1.82
CA LEU A 51 -13.36 3.20 -2.39
C LEU A 51 -13.85 2.51 -3.67
N THR A 52 -15.09 1.99 -3.66
CA THR A 52 -15.66 1.29 -4.81
C THR A 52 -15.89 2.24 -5.99
N LEU A 53 -16.37 3.46 -5.74
CA LEU A 53 -16.57 4.50 -6.77
C LEU A 53 -15.25 4.98 -7.38
N LYS A 54 -14.18 5.11 -6.57
CA LYS A 54 -12.90 5.64 -7.03
C LYS A 54 -12.03 4.60 -7.74
N ALA A 55 -12.17 3.33 -7.38
CA ALA A 55 -11.33 2.26 -7.91
C ALA A 55 -12.01 1.34 -8.94
N GLY A 56 -13.35 1.25 -8.95
CA GLY A 56 -14.11 0.39 -9.85
C GLY A 56 -13.97 -1.12 -9.54
N THR A 57 -12.74 -1.64 -9.46
CA THR A 57 -12.39 -3.03 -9.14
C THR A 57 -11.49 -3.12 -7.89
N LEU A 58 -11.50 -4.27 -7.21
CA LEU A 58 -10.74 -4.49 -5.98
C LEU A 58 -9.22 -4.44 -6.22
N GLU A 59 -8.74 -4.89 -7.38
CA GLU A 59 -7.33 -4.79 -7.76
C GLU A 59 -6.88 -3.35 -7.93
N ASN A 60 -7.67 -2.51 -8.62
CA ASN A 60 -7.39 -1.09 -8.78
C ASN A 60 -7.39 -0.35 -7.43
N SER A 61 -8.19 -0.81 -6.46
CA SER A 61 -8.21 -0.24 -5.11
C SER A 61 -6.89 -0.50 -4.40
N LYS A 62 -6.37 -1.73 -4.49
CA LYS A 62 -5.08 -2.11 -3.92
C LYS A 62 -3.94 -1.36 -4.60
N ILE A 63 -3.94 -1.28 -5.94
CA ILE A 63 -2.97 -0.51 -6.73
C ILE A 63 -2.98 0.97 -6.32
N LEU A 64 -4.14 1.58 -6.17
CA LEU A 64 -4.25 3.00 -5.78
C LEU A 64 -3.73 3.24 -4.37
N LEU A 65 -4.08 2.37 -3.41
CA LEU A 65 -3.57 2.45 -2.05
C LEU A 65 -2.05 2.25 -2.01
N MET A 66 -1.54 1.25 -2.73
CA MET A 66 -0.11 1.00 -2.88
C MET A 66 0.59 2.23 -3.47
N SER A 67 0.04 2.84 -4.53
CA SER A 67 0.61 4.06 -5.12
C SER A 67 0.69 5.24 -4.14
N LYS A 68 -0.25 5.34 -3.20
CA LYS A 68 -0.30 6.40 -2.20
C LYS A 68 0.65 6.15 -1.03
N VAL A 69 0.98 4.90 -0.73
CA VAL A 69 1.96 4.53 0.30
C VAL A 69 3.38 4.61 -0.27
N LEU A 70 3.58 4.13 -1.50
CA LEU A 70 4.87 4.15 -2.20
C LEU A 70 5.27 5.55 -2.70
N SER A 71 4.38 6.55 -2.64
CA SER A 71 4.71 7.91 -3.07
C SER A 71 5.80 8.59 -2.22
N ASP A 72 6.05 8.09 -1.02
CA ASP A 72 7.00 8.67 -0.08
C ASP A 72 8.46 8.29 -0.42
N ASN A 73 8.67 7.23 -1.21
CA ASN A 73 9.99 6.79 -1.66
C ASN A 73 10.08 6.80 -3.21
N PRO A 74 11.00 7.57 -3.81
CA PRO A 74 11.13 7.65 -5.26
C PRO A 74 11.52 6.32 -5.92
N MET A 75 12.25 5.46 -5.22
CA MET A 75 12.65 4.14 -5.71
C MET A 75 11.43 3.20 -5.84
N ASP A 76 10.60 3.18 -4.80
CA ASP A 76 9.39 2.36 -4.74
C ASP A 76 8.40 2.76 -5.82
N LYS A 77 8.24 4.06 -6.03
CA LYS A 77 7.48 4.60 -7.16
C LYS A 77 8.04 4.11 -8.49
N LEU A 78 9.37 4.13 -8.66
CA LEU A 78 10.01 3.68 -9.90
C LEU A 78 9.73 2.18 -10.16
N PHE A 79 9.85 1.34 -9.14
CA PHE A 79 9.57 -0.09 -9.25
C PHE A 79 8.10 -0.38 -9.52
N PHE A 80 7.19 0.36 -8.88
CA PHE A 80 5.76 0.27 -9.11
C PHE A 80 5.35 0.65 -10.53
N GLU A 81 5.91 1.73 -11.07
CA GLU A 81 5.70 2.13 -12.46
C GLU A 81 6.26 1.08 -13.44
N SER A 82 7.41 0.46 -13.13
CA SER A 82 7.97 -0.62 -13.94
C SER A 82 7.07 -1.86 -13.92
N TYR A 83 6.52 -2.21 -12.76
CA TYR A 83 5.56 -3.29 -12.59
C TYR A 83 4.28 -3.06 -13.41
N LEU A 84 3.69 -1.85 -13.34
CA LEU A 84 2.46 -1.52 -14.05
C LEU A 84 2.62 -1.44 -15.57
N HIS A 85 3.74 -0.91 -16.04
CA HIS A 85 3.95 -0.62 -17.47
C HIS A 85 4.92 -1.59 -18.16
N SER A 86 5.40 -2.61 -17.44
CA SER A 86 6.46 -3.51 -17.90
C SER A 86 7.64 -2.76 -18.51
N ARG A 87 7.97 -1.60 -17.93
CA ARG A 87 9.01 -0.71 -18.46
C ARG A 87 10.38 -1.12 -17.90
N PRO A 88 11.40 -1.35 -18.73
CA PRO A 88 12.72 -1.78 -18.28
C PRO A 88 13.42 -0.78 -17.36
N LEU A 89 14.04 -1.30 -16.31
CA LEU A 89 14.90 -0.59 -15.37
C LEU A 89 16.32 -1.12 -15.48
N LEU A 90 17.30 -0.24 -15.23
CA LEU A 90 18.68 -0.59 -14.93
C LEU A 90 18.88 -0.52 -13.42
N LEU A 91 19.20 -1.66 -12.81
CA LEU A 91 19.49 -1.80 -11.39
C LEU A 91 20.99 -2.00 -11.20
N SER A 92 21.63 -1.18 -10.38
CA SER A 92 23.02 -1.36 -9.96
C SER A 92 23.04 -1.85 -8.51
N LEU A 93 23.65 -3.01 -8.27
CA LEU A 93 23.78 -3.59 -6.94
C LEU A 93 25.11 -3.21 -6.29
N ASP A 94 25.16 -3.31 -4.96
CA ASP A 94 26.35 -3.11 -4.13
C ASP A 94 27.53 -4.04 -4.50
N SER A 95 27.23 -5.26 -4.94
CA SER A 95 28.18 -6.25 -5.44
C SER A 95 28.88 -5.83 -6.74
N GLY A 96 28.44 -4.75 -7.38
CA GLY A 96 28.91 -4.31 -8.69
C GLY A 96 28.22 -5.02 -9.86
N LYS A 97 27.29 -5.95 -9.58
CA LYS A 97 26.38 -6.51 -10.59
C LYS A 97 25.40 -5.45 -11.07
N VAL A 98 25.08 -5.53 -12.35
CA VAL A 98 24.06 -4.68 -12.99
C VAL A 98 23.04 -5.60 -13.67
N TYR A 99 21.77 -5.32 -13.47
CA TYR A 99 20.68 -5.98 -14.18
C TYR A 99 19.85 -4.97 -14.94
N ILE A 100 19.34 -5.41 -16.09
CA ILE A 100 18.30 -4.71 -16.82
C ILE A 100 17.13 -5.65 -16.97
N GLY A 101 15.94 -5.19 -16.62
CA GLY A 101 14.76 -6.03 -16.60
C GLY A 101 13.52 -5.27 -16.19
N THR A 102 12.40 -5.98 -16.11
CA THR A 102 11.10 -5.44 -15.67
C THR A 102 10.72 -6.03 -14.34
N ILE A 103 10.11 -5.21 -13.47
CA ILE A 103 9.62 -5.71 -12.18
C ILE A 103 8.37 -6.57 -12.40
N ASN A 104 8.38 -7.78 -11.83
CA ASN A 104 7.27 -8.73 -11.89
C ASN A 104 6.47 -8.80 -10.59
N SER A 105 7.12 -8.54 -9.45
CA SER A 105 6.45 -8.45 -8.16
C SER A 105 7.21 -7.51 -7.24
N LEU A 106 6.47 -6.80 -6.40
CA LEU A 106 6.98 -6.03 -5.29
C LEU A 106 6.73 -6.83 -4.01
N GLY A 107 7.69 -6.84 -3.08
CA GLY A 107 7.51 -7.44 -1.76
C GLY A 107 6.31 -6.84 -1.03
N GLU A 108 5.61 -7.65 -0.25
CA GLU A 108 4.51 -7.15 0.58
C GLU A 108 5.05 -6.22 1.68
N LEU A 109 4.45 -5.03 1.79
CA LEU A 109 4.68 -4.10 2.89
C LEU A 109 4.12 -4.73 4.18
N ASN A 110 4.93 -5.50 4.90
CA ASN A 110 4.58 -6.01 6.22
C ASN A 110 5.21 -5.14 7.30
N GLU A 111 4.38 -4.48 8.13
CA GLU A 111 4.81 -3.60 9.23
C GLU A 111 5.70 -4.30 10.28
N ILE A 112 5.75 -5.63 10.26
CA ILE A 112 6.50 -6.48 11.19
C ILE A 112 7.96 -6.67 10.74
N ASN A 113 8.22 -6.64 9.43
CA ASN A 113 9.55 -6.86 8.85
C ASN A 113 9.99 -5.55 8.18
N GLY A 114 10.35 -4.56 8.99
CA GLY A 114 10.72 -3.20 8.55
C GLY A 114 12.00 -3.09 7.69
N LEU A 115 12.47 -4.16 7.06
CA LEU A 115 13.69 -4.19 6.24
C LEU A 115 13.69 -5.23 5.11
N ASP A 116 12.84 -6.27 5.14
CA ASP A 116 12.88 -7.38 4.16
C ASP A 116 11.99 -7.10 2.95
N GLN A 117 12.23 -5.98 2.27
CA GLN A 117 11.58 -5.69 1.00
C GLN A 117 12.40 -6.28 -0.14
N ASP A 118 11.95 -7.42 -0.66
CA ASP A 118 12.51 -8.02 -1.86
C ASP A 118 11.71 -7.59 -3.09
N ILE A 119 12.39 -7.40 -4.22
CA ILE A 119 11.76 -7.23 -5.52
C ILE A 119 11.99 -8.46 -6.39
N SER A 120 11.01 -8.79 -7.24
CA SER A 120 11.16 -9.80 -8.27
C SER A 120 11.37 -9.13 -9.63
N LEU A 121 12.51 -9.41 -10.25
CA LEU A 121 12.92 -8.88 -11.55
C LEU A 121 12.91 -9.99 -12.59
N ILE A 122 12.27 -9.75 -13.73
CA ILE A 122 12.46 -10.54 -14.96
C ILE A 122 13.64 -9.91 -15.71
N PRO A 123 14.82 -10.55 -15.72
CA PRO A 123 15.99 -9.97 -16.36
C PRO A 123 15.91 -10.10 -17.88
N ILE A 124 16.29 -9.04 -18.58
CA ILE A 124 16.53 -9.01 -20.02
C ILE A 124 18.02 -9.16 -20.30
N MET A 125 18.86 -8.43 -19.56
CA MET A 125 20.32 -8.57 -19.62
C MET A 125 20.97 -8.29 -18.27
N SER A 126 22.16 -8.84 -18.05
CA SER A 126 22.96 -8.57 -16.86
C SER A 126 24.42 -8.38 -17.22
N GLY A 127 25.13 -7.76 -16.30
CA GLY A 127 26.50 -7.34 -16.48
C GLY A 127 27.13 -6.93 -15.17
N TYR A 128 28.19 -6.16 -15.27
CA TYR A 128 28.87 -5.56 -14.13
C TYR A 128 29.38 -4.17 -14.48
N ARG A 129 29.52 -3.32 -13.46
CA ARG A 129 30.18 -2.01 -13.61
C ARG A 129 31.66 -2.18 -13.33
N ASN A 130 32.51 -1.77 -14.26
CA ASN A 130 33.95 -1.71 -14.03
C ASN A 130 34.25 -0.67 -12.94
N LYS A 131 35.07 -1.01 -11.94
CA LYS A 131 35.37 -0.13 -10.80
C LYS A 131 36.21 1.08 -11.19
N ASP A 132 37.08 0.93 -12.19
CA ASP A 132 38.04 1.95 -12.61
C ASP A 132 37.44 2.89 -13.67
N THR A 133 36.71 2.32 -14.65
CA THR A 133 36.13 3.11 -15.75
C THR A 133 34.69 3.53 -15.51
N LEU A 134 34.01 2.95 -14.52
CA LEU A 134 32.57 3.09 -14.25
C LEU A 134 31.65 2.67 -15.41
N GLU A 135 32.21 2.07 -16.46
CA GLU A 135 31.47 1.57 -17.62
C GLU A 135 30.70 0.30 -17.26
N VAL A 136 29.45 0.23 -17.72
CA VAL A 136 28.62 -0.97 -17.58
C VAL A 136 28.91 -1.91 -18.72
N ASN A 137 29.37 -3.12 -18.39
CA ASN A 137 29.66 -4.18 -19.34
C ASN A 137 28.59 -5.26 -19.24
N PHE A 138 27.79 -5.42 -20.29
CA PHE A 138 26.77 -6.48 -20.38
C PHE A 138 27.40 -7.79 -20.84
N THR A 139 27.22 -8.84 -20.04
CA THR A 139 27.82 -10.16 -20.28
C THR A 139 26.79 -11.22 -20.65
N THR A 140 25.57 -11.08 -20.13
CA THR A 140 24.54 -12.11 -20.22
C THR A 140 23.26 -11.51 -20.77
N TYR A 141 22.70 -12.14 -21.79
CA TYR A 141 21.42 -11.76 -22.41
C TYR A 141 20.44 -12.91 -22.21
N TYR A 142 19.29 -12.63 -21.60
CA TYR A 142 18.32 -13.63 -21.16
C TYR A 142 17.18 -13.85 -22.18
N GLU A 143 17.29 -13.26 -23.39
CA GLU A 143 16.26 -13.24 -24.45
C GLU A 143 15.81 -14.62 -24.99
N ALA A 144 16.28 -15.75 -24.46
CA ALA A 144 16.10 -17.06 -25.10
C ALA A 144 15.77 -18.27 -24.19
N ILE A 145 15.60 -18.12 -22.87
CA ILE A 145 15.43 -19.30 -22.00
C ILE A 145 14.24 -19.09 -21.06
N ASN A 146 13.06 -19.58 -21.48
CA ASN A 146 11.81 -19.77 -20.71
C ASN A 146 11.37 -18.64 -19.74
N SER A 147 10.12 -18.23 -19.92
CA SER A 147 9.38 -17.17 -19.22
C SER A 147 9.27 -17.25 -17.68
N ASP A 148 9.96 -18.18 -17.03
CA ASP A 148 9.94 -18.38 -15.57
C ASP A 148 11.18 -17.83 -14.85
N LEU A 149 12.07 -17.13 -15.57
CA LEU A 149 13.26 -16.52 -14.95
C LEU A 149 12.88 -15.28 -14.15
N ASN A 150 12.64 -15.48 -12.85
CA ASN A 150 12.50 -14.43 -11.86
C ASN A 150 13.74 -14.41 -10.94
N ILE A 151 14.39 -13.25 -10.83
CA ILE A 151 15.46 -13.01 -9.87
C ILE A 151 14.87 -12.22 -8.71
N ILE A 152 15.04 -12.74 -7.50
CA ILE A 152 14.67 -12.05 -6.26
C ILE A 152 15.88 -11.23 -5.81
N ILE A 153 15.70 -9.93 -5.60
CA ILE A 153 16.75 -9.00 -5.21
C ILE A 153 16.28 -8.25 -3.96
N PRO A 154 17.03 -8.31 -2.85
CA PRO A 154 16.80 -7.46 -1.69
C PRO A 154 16.97 -6.00 -2.05
N GLN A 155 16.00 -5.16 -1.68
CA GLN A 155 16.00 -3.75 -2.07
C GLN A 155 17.14 -2.96 -1.42
N ASP A 156 17.62 -3.38 -0.24
CA ASP A 156 18.77 -2.81 0.45
C ASP A 156 20.11 -3.02 -0.30
N GLN A 157 20.19 -4.05 -1.16
CA GLN A 157 21.35 -4.30 -2.03
C GLN A 157 21.33 -3.43 -3.30
N ILE A 158 20.24 -2.72 -3.58
CA ILE A 158 20.12 -1.88 -4.78
C ILE A 158 20.67 -0.49 -4.46
N LEU A 159 21.84 -0.18 -5.02
CA LEU A 159 22.45 1.16 -4.88
C LEU A 159 21.71 2.21 -5.68
N THR A 160 21.39 1.89 -6.94
CA THR A 160 20.68 2.81 -7.83
C THR A 160 19.76 2.05 -8.77
N ALA A 161 18.62 2.67 -9.08
CA ALA A 161 17.74 2.26 -10.16
C ALA A 161 17.45 3.46 -11.08
N SER A 162 17.34 3.18 -12.38
CA SER A 162 16.94 4.18 -13.36
C SER A 162 16.17 3.52 -14.51
N TRP A 163 15.41 4.32 -15.25
CA TRP A 163 14.81 3.85 -16.50
C TRP A 163 15.90 3.43 -17.49
N PHE A 164 15.66 2.30 -18.15
CA PHE A 164 16.50 1.85 -19.24
C PHE A 164 15.73 1.92 -20.56
N ASP A 165 16.37 2.51 -21.56
CA ASP A 165 15.84 2.62 -22.91
C ASP A 165 16.91 2.10 -23.88
N PHE A 166 16.55 1.03 -24.59
CA PHE A 166 17.46 0.34 -25.51
C PHE A 166 17.86 1.22 -26.69
N ASP A 167 16.95 2.07 -27.20
CA ASP A 167 17.22 2.94 -28.34
C ASP A 167 18.14 4.09 -27.95
N VAL A 168 17.92 4.68 -26.77
CA VAL A 168 18.79 5.71 -26.22
C VAL A 168 20.17 5.13 -25.92
N TYR A 169 20.24 3.97 -25.27
CA TYR A 169 21.51 3.32 -24.97
C TYR A 169 22.33 3.03 -26.23
N LYS A 170 21.69 2.52 -27.28
CA LYS A 170 22.33 2.21 -28.58
C LYS A 170 22.85 3.47 -29.29
N LYS A 171 22.15 4.60 -29.17
CA LYS A 171 22.59 5.89 -29.74
C LYS A 171 23.78 6.47 -28.97
N LEU A 172 23.80 6.34 -27.66
CA LEU A 172 24.89 6.85 -26.81
C LEU A 172 26.13 5.95 -26.83
N ASN A 173 25.96 4.65 -27.09
CA ASN A 173 27.02 3.67 -27.19
C ASN A 173 27.01 3.01 -28.57
N PRO A 174 27.34 3.77 -29.64
CA PRO A 174 27.50 3.16 -30.96
C PRO A 174 28.56 2.06 -30.84
N LYS A 175 28.24 0.86 -31.35
CA LYS A 175 29.18 -0.28 -31.37
C LYS A 175 30.55 0.24 -31.84
N LYS A 176 31.57 0.16 -30.98
CA LYS A 176 32.96 0.26 -31.42
C LYS A 176 33.12 -0.83 -32.47
N SER A 177 33.24 -0.46 -33.74
CA SER A 177 33.60 -1.40 -34.81
C SER A 177 34.98 -1.95 -34.44
N SER A 178 35.03 -3.21 -34.01
CA SER A 178 36.28 -3.96 -33.93
C SER A 178 36.73 -4.32 -35.33
#